data_AF-A0A1Z5TTR4-F1
#
_entry.id   AF-A0A1Z5TTR4-F1
#
_cell.length_a   1.000
_cell.length_b   1.000
_cell.length_c   1.000
_cell.angle_alpha   90.00
_cell.angle_beta   90.00
_cell.angle_gamma   90.00
#
_symmetry.space_group_name_H-M   'P 1'
#
loop_
_entity.id
_entity.type
_entity.pdbx_description
1 polymer ?
#
loop_
_entity_poly.entity_id
_entity_poly.type
_entity_poly.pdbx_seq_one_letter_code
_entity_poly.pdbx_strand_id
1 'polypeptide(L)'
;MCYQYLGPSMLQLGHLFVLTVLNSLVLFGLILLLGRTIWSLTLNMTTIESWEIERHEAVLRRARVFGGYVDGPDGTRVRVEHQEFPWDVSFWFNLCQGMGTSNPLAWIWPFASSPSIESGLVFEHNGIDDPSKPWPPPDPDRMMRAVRRPANGTGFTQPMAVDSFRARQAADLARFEDVDGDYVVRRRPFHERLEERQDRGRDRIYELEDDADETLIVAEDEEKEEDEVDPHMRRSDAGEEGWRNKEGESLADFGVDEVADFYDEDNVPLAELMKRRKTAS
;
A
#
# COMPACT_ATOMS: atom_id res chain seq x y z
N MET A 1 -9.91 -57.05 -49.58
CA MET A 1 -9.49 -56.48 -48.28
C MET A 1 -10.36 -55.27 -48.01
N CYS A 2 -11.47 -55.43 -47.30
CA CYS A 2 -12.31 -54.30 -46.92
C CYS A 2 -11.82 -53.77 -45.58
N TYR A 3 -11.18 -52.61 -45.60
CA TYR A 3 -10.85 -51.88 -44.37
C TYR A 3 -12.15 -51.33 -43.78
N GLN A 4 -12.58 -51.88 -42.66
CA GLN A 4 -13.75 -51.42 -41.93
C GLN A 4 -13.31 -50.26 -41.03
N TYR A 5 -13.53 -49.03 -41.51
CA TYR A 5 -13.26 -47.82 -40.74
C TYR A 5 -14.36 -47.66 -39.68
N LEU A 6 -14.16 -48.26 -38.50
CA LEU A 6 -14.94 -47.91 -37.31
C LEU A 6 -14.47 -46.54 -36.85
N GLY A 7 -15.25 -45.51 -37.17
CA GLY A 7 -15.00 -44.15 -36.69
C GLY A 7 -14.98 -44.06 -35.16
N PRO A 8 -14.41 -42.98 -34.60
CA PRO A 8 -14.33 -42.80 -33.15
C PRO A 8 -15.72 -42.78 -32.52
N SER A 9 -15.84 -43.40 -31.34
CA SER A 9 -17.09 -43.42 -30.59
C SER A 9 -17.52 -42.02 -30.16
N MET A 10 -18.83 -41.78 -30.01
CA MET A 10 -19.37 -40.47 -29.59
C MET A 10 -18.78 -40.00 -28.25
N LEU A 11 -18.49 -40.93 -27.34
CA LEU A 11 -17.82 -40.62 -26.06
C LEU A 11 -16.36 -40.18 -26.25
N GLN A 12 -15.62 -40.81 -27.17
CA GLN A 12 -14.25 -40.39 -27.51
C GLN A 12 -14.23 -39.00 -28.15
N LEU A 13 -15.19 -38.70 -29.04
CA LEU A 13 -15.34 -37.37 -29.63
C LEU A 13 -15.71 -36.31 -28.58
N GLY A 14 -16.65 -36.63 -27.68
CA GLY A 14 -17.02 -35.75 -26.58
C GLY A 14 -15.86 -35.48 -25.62
N HIS A 15 -15.09 -36.51 -25.26
CA HIS A 15 -13.90 -36.37 -24.43
C HIS A 15 -12.81 -35.54 -25.11
N LEU A 16 -12.54 -35.76 -26.40
CA LEU A 16 -11.58 -34.97 -27.16
C LEU A 16 -11.99 -33.49 -27.25
N PHE A 17 -13.28 -33.23 -27.43
CA PHE A 17 -13.81 -31.87 -27.40
C PHE A 17 -13.57 -31.19 -26.06
N VAL A 18 -13.93 -31.84 -24.95
CA VAL A 18 -13.70 -31.32 -23.59
C VAL A 18 -12.22 -31.10 -23.33
N LEU A 19 -11.35 -32.05 -23.69
CA LEU A 19 -9.90 -31.90 -23.57
C LEU A 19 -9.38 -30.71 -24.37
N THR A 20 -9.85 -30.51 -25.60
CA THR A 20 -9.43 -29.39 -26.44
C THR A 20 -9.82 -28.06 -25.79
N VAL A 21 -11.07 -27.94 -25.33
CA VAL A 21 -11.55 -26.73 -24.66
C VAL A 21 -10.76 -26.46 -23.38
N LEU A 22 -10.63 -27.44 -22.49
CA LEU A 22 -9.89 -27.28 -21.23
C LEU A 22 -8.41 -26.95 -21.48
N ASN A 23 -7.72 -27.67 -22.37
CA ASN A 23 -6.34 -27.36 -22.70
C ASN A 23 -6.19 -25.98 -23.33
N SER A 24 -7.14 -25.52 -24.14
CA SER A 24 -7.09 -24.17 -24.71
C SER A 24 -7.23 -23.07 -23.66
N LEU A 25 -8.11 -23.26 -22.67
CA LEU A 25 -8.28 -22.32 -21.55
C LEU A 25 -7.04 -22.30 -20.64
N VAL A 26 -6.49 -23.47 -20.33
CA VAL A 26 -5.24 -23.58 -19.55
C VAL A 26 -4.08 -22.94 -20.30
N LEU A 27 -3.91 -23.25 -21.59
CA LEU A 27 -2.87 -22.66 -22.43
C LEU A 27 -3.01 -21.14 -22.51
N PHE A 28 -4.23 -20.62 -22.63
CA PHE A 28 -4.49 -19.19 -22.61
C PHE A 28 -4.04 -18.55 -21.30
N GLY A 29 -4.41 -19.11 -20.15
CA GLY A 29 -3.95 -18.64 -18.84
C GLY A 29 -2.42 -18.69 -18.71
N LEU A 30 -1.79 -19.78 -19.16
CA LEU A 30 -0.32 -19.92 -19.15
C LEU A 30 0.37 -18.90 -20.06
N ILE A 31 -0.20 -18.53 -21.20
CA ILE A 31 0.35 -17.49 -22.07
C ILE A 31 0.32 -16.13 -21.38
N LEU A 32 -0.77 -15.79 -20.69
CA LEU A 32 -0.85 -14.53 -19.94
C LEU A 32 0.17 -14.49 -18.80
N LEU A 33 0.28 -15.57 -18.03
CA LEU A 33 1.29 -15.70 -16.97
C LEU A 33 2.71 -15.63 -17.54
N LEU A 34 2.97 -16.31 -18.66
CA LEU A 34 4.26 -16.27 -19.33
C LEU A 34 4.60 -14.83 -19.76
N GLY A 35 3.68 -14.13 -20.41
CA GLY A 35 3.87 -12.73 -20.78
C GLY A 35 4.19 -11.84 -19.58
N ARG A 36 3.46 -12.02 -18.47
CA ARG A 36 3.71 -11.30 -17.22
C ARG A 36 5.08 -11.61 -16.61
N THR A 37 5.52 -12.87 -16.65
CA THR A 37 6.84 -13.27 -16.14
C THR A 37 7.98 -12.76 -17.02
N ILE A 38 7.82 -12.80 -18.34
CA ILE A 38 8.79 -12.23 -19.29
C ILE A 38 8.92 -10.73 -19.04
N TRP A 39 7.81 -9.99 -18.94
CA TRP A 39 7.83 -8.56 -18.64
C TRP A 39 8.62 -8.24 -17.36
N SER A 40 8.33 -8.95 -16.27
CA SER A 40 9.07 -8.82 -15.01
C SER A 40 10.56 -9.09 -15.18
N LEU A 41 10.92 -10.15 -15.91
CA LEU A 41 12.30 -10.56 -16.09
C LEU A 41 13.07 -9.58 -16.99
N THR A 42 12.40 -8.94 -17.96
CA THR A 42 13.02 -7.92 -18.81
C THR A 42 13.36 -6.63 -18.06
N LEU A 43 12.62 -6.30 -17.02
CA LEU A 43 12.85 -5.14 -16.15
C LEU A 43 13.63 -5.49 -14.87
N ASN A 44 14.03 -6.75 -14.71
CA ASN A 44 14.64 -7.27 -13.48
C ASN A 44 13.83 -6.98 -12.21
N MET A 45 12.51 -7.06 -12.35
CA MET A 45 11.56 -6.59 -11.34
C MET A 45 10.67 -7.74 -10.87
N THR A 46 10.66 -7.96 -9.57
CA THR A 46 9.75 -8.90 -8.92
C THR A 46 8.34 -8.33 -8.83
N THR A 47 7.35 -9.19 -8.61
CA THR A 47 5.96 -8.74 -8.41
C THR A 47 5.82 -7.82 -7.21
N ILE A 48 6.57 -8.07 -6.13
CA ILE A 48 6.54 -7.26 -4.90
C ILE A 48 7.10 -5.85 -5.19
N GLU A 49 8.21 -5.76 -5.90
CA GLU A 49 8.81 -4.47 -6.29
C GLU A 49 7.93 -3.68 -7.25
N SER A 50 7.24 -4.37 -8.17
CA SER A 50 6.24 -3.74 -9.05
C SER A 50 5.13 -3.06 -8.24
N TRP A 51 4.64 -3.71 -7.18
CA TRP A 51 3.64 -3.12 -6.30
C TRP A 51 4.19 -1.94 -5.49
N GLU A 52 5.45 -2.00 -5.06
CA GLU A 52 6.09 -0.91 -4.34
C GLU A 52 6.28 0.32 -5.23
N ILE A 53 6.60 0.15 -6.52
CA ILE A 53 6.65 1.24 -7.49
C ILE A 53 5.27 1.89 -7.68
N GLU A 54 4.23 1.08 -7.87
CA GLU A 54 2.85 1.59 -8.03
C GLU A 54 2.39 2.36 -6.78
N ARG A 55 2.78 1.87 -5.61
CA ARG A 55 2.52 2.51 -4.32
C ARG A 55 3.24 3.86 -4.21
N HIS A 56 4.52 3.92 -4.55
CA HIS A 56 5.28 5.17 -4.59
C HIS A 56 4.70 6.16 -5.59
N GLU A 57 4.27 5.71 -6.77
CA GLU A 57 3.56 6.54 -7.74
C GLU A 57 2.26 7.13 -7.15
N ALA A 58 1.51 6.37 -6.36
CA ALA A 58 0.30 6.84 -5.68
C ALA A 58 0.62 7.89 -4.61
N VAL A 59 1.69 7.68 -3.83
CA VAL A 59 2.16 8.66 -2.84
C VAL A 59 2.63 9.94 -3.55
N LEU A 60 3.34 9.85 -4.68
CA LEU A 60 3.75 11.00 -5.49
C LEU A 60 2.57 11.79 -6.06
N ARG A 61 1.49 11.11 -6.47
CA ARG A 61 0.25 11.80 -6.89
C ARG A 61 -0.34 12.61 -5.74
N ARG A 62 -0.40 12.04 -4.54
CA ARG A 62 -0.88 12.74 -3.32
C ARG A 62 0.06 13.88 -2.91
N ALA A 63 1.37 13.65 -2.97
CA ALA A 63 2.40 14.65 -2.65
C ALA A 63 2.32 15.87 -3.56
N ARG A 64 2.04 15.69 -4.85
CA ARG A 64 1.87 16.79 -5.81
C ARG A 64 0.75 17.77 -5.41
N VAL A 65 -0.35 17.27 -4.84
CA VAL A 65 -1.44 18.11 -4.32
C VAL A 65 -0.97 19.00 -3.17
N PHE A 66 -0.06 18.50 -2.33
CA PHE A 66 0.51 19.22 -1.19
C PHE A 66 1.84 19.92 -1.50
N GLY A 67 2.15 20.18 -2.77
CA GLY A 67 3.36 20.91 -3.18
C GLY A 67 4.66 20.11 -3.03
N GLY A 68 4.59 18.78 -3.14
CA GLY A 68 5.73 17.85 -3.11
C GLY A 68 6.08 17.29 -1.73
N TYR A 69 5.25 17.53 -0.72
CA TYR A 69 5.45 17.04 0.65
C TYR A 69 4.28 16.20 1.09
N VAL A 70 4.56 15.17 1.88
CA VAL A 70 3.55 14.38 2.59
C VAL A 70 3.86 14.44 4.07
N ASP A 71 2.83 14.72 4.87
CA ASP A 71 2.97 14.71 6.31
C ASP A 71 3.16 13.26 6.80
N GLY A 72 4.05 13.03 7.75
CA GLY A 72 4.18 11.76 8.46
C GLY A 72 3.27 11.71 9.70
N PRO A 73 3.16 10.55 10.36
CA PRO A 73 2.29 10.36 11.53
C PRO A 73 2.70 11.18 12.77
N ASP A 74 3.94 11.68 12.78
CA ASP A 74 4.48 12.58 13.82
C ASP A 74 4.41 14.07 13.44
N GLY A 75 3.77 14.41 12.31
CA GLY A 75 3.75 15.76 11.76
C GLY A 75 5.05 16.17 11.05
N THR A 76 5.97 15.22 10.85
CA THR A 76 7.19 15.43 10.06
C THR A 76 6.86 15.52 8.58
N ARG A 77 7.22 16.62 7.92
CA ARG A 77 7.06 16.74 6.46
C ARG A 77 8.15 15.98 5.74
N VAL A 78 7.78 14.90 5.06
CA VAL A 78 8.67 14.13 4.19
C VAL A 78 8.51 14.63 2.78
N ARG A 79 9.62 15.02 2.15
CA ARG A 79 9.64 15.38 0.74
C ARG A 79 9.67 14.08 -0.06
N VAL A 80 8.63 13.86 -0.87
CA VAL A 80 8.54 12.65 -1.68
C VAL A 80 8.98 13.02 -3.09
N GLU A 81 10.10 12.44 -3.52
CA GLU A 81 10.64 12.63 -4.86
C GLU A 81 10.45 11.36 -5.68
N HIS A 82 10.32 11.52 -6.99
CA HIS A 82 10.30 10.39 -7.91
C HIS A 82 11.63 9.65 -7.82
N GLN A 83 11.56 8.33 -7.67
CA GLN A 83 12.72 7.45 -7.60
C GLN A 83 12.52 6.35 -8.63
N GLU A 84 13.52 6.17 -9.48
CA GLU A 84 13.56 5.13 -10.50
C GLU A 84 13.93 3.79 -9.88
N PHE A 85 13.49 2.71 -10.52
CA PHE A 85 13.77 1.36 -10.06
C PHE A 85 15.27 1.04 -10.15
N PRO A 86 15.97 0.65 -9.06
CA PRO A 86 17.44 0.57 -9.06
C PRO A 86 18.05 -0.57 -9.88
N TRP A 87 17.33 -1.68 -10.03
CA TRP A 87 17.88 -2.92 -10.58
C TRP A 87 17.59 -3.15 -12.06
N ASP A 88 16.91 -2.21 -12.73
CA ASP A 88 16.78 -2.21 -14.18
C ASP A 88 18.03 -1.59 -14.81
N VAL A 89 18.96 -2.45 -15.23
CA VAL A 89 20.21 -2.04 -15.88
C VAL A 89 20.05 -2.01 -17.40
N SER A 90 19.61 -3.12 -17.97
CA SER A 90 19.42 -3.29 -19.43
C SER A 90 18.66 -4.56 -19.74
N PHE A 91 17.77 -4.52 -20.73
CA PHE A 91 16.97 -5.67 -21.17
C PHE A 91 17.74 -7.00 -21.26
N TRP A 92 18.90 -7.02 -21.91
CA TRP A 92 19.69 -8.25 -22.09
C TRP A 92 20.40 -8.69 -20.81
N PHE A 93 20.92 -7.73 -20.04
CA PHE A 93 21.60 -8.01 -18.78
C PHE A 93 20.63 -8.59 -17.76
N ASN A 94 19.47 -7.96 -17.62
CA ASN A 94 18.37 -8.39 -16.77
C ASN A 94 17.94 -9.83 -17.12
N LEU A 95 17.80 -10.11 -18.42
CA LEU A 95 17.47 -11.45 -18.92
C LEU A 95 18.54 -12.49 -18.58
N CYS A 96 19.81 -12.16 -18.79
CA CYS A 96 20.92 -13.06 -18.45
C CYS A 96 21.03 -13.30 -16.93
N GLN A 97 20.76 -12.28 -16.12
CA GLN A 97 20.78 -12.35 -14.66
C GLN A 97 19.65 -13.25 -14.15
N GLY A 98 18.42 -13.04 -14.64
CA GLY A 98 17.26 -13.87 -14.27
C GLY A 98 17.43 -15.33 -14.69
N MET A 99 18.02 -15.58 -15.86
CA MET A 99 18.26 -16.94 -16.37
C MET A 99 19.58 -17.57 -15.89
N GLY A 100 20.44 -16.80 -15.20
CA GLY A 100 21.74 -17.25 -14.68
C GLY A 100 22.84 -17.49 -15.72
N THR A 101 22.57 -17.30 -17.01
CA THR A 101 23.53 -17.53 -18.09
C THR A 101 23.20 -16.69 -19.32
N SER A 102 24.21 -16.36 -20.10
CA SER A 102 24.06 -15.67 -21.38
C SER A 102 23.73 -16.60 -22.55
N ASN A 103 23.62 -17.92 -22.31
CA ASN A 103 23.31 -18.91 -23.35
C ASN A 103 21.80 -19.21 -23.43
N PRO A 104 21.08 -18.75 -24.47
CA PRO A 104 19.64 -18.95 -24.59
C PRO A 104 19.21 -20.40 -24.73
N LEU A 105 20.08 -21.29 -25.22
CA LEU A 105 19.77 -22.71 -25.32
C LEU A 105 19.72 -23.38 -23.94
N ALA A 106 20.50 -22.87 -22.98
CA ALA A 106 20.49 -23.37 -21.62
C ALA A 106 19.22 -22.97 -20.85
N TRP A 107 18.56 -21.87 -21.25
CA TRP A 107 17.35 -21.37 -20.61
C TRP A 107 16.15 -22.32 -20.70
N ILE A 108 16.07 -23.07 -21.80
CA ILE A 108 14.98 -24.03 -22.07
C ILE A 108 15.36 -25.43 -21.57
N TRP A 109 16.60 -25.61 -21.09
CA TRP A 109 17.11 -26.91 -20.68
C TRP A 109 16.75 -27.20 -19.21
N PRO A 110 15.89 -28.19 -18.91
CA PRO A 110 15.39 -28.44 -17.55
C PRO A 110 16.46 -28.94 -16.57
N PHE A 111 17.62 -29.37 -17.06
CA PHE A 111 18.76 -29.81 -16.24
C PHE A 111 19.91 -28.79 -16.25
N ALA A 112 19.64 -27.54 -16.62
CA ALA A 112 20.63 -26.48 -16.52
C ALA A 112 20.92 -26.18 -15.05
N SER A 113 22.15 -25.75 -14.75
CA SER A 113 22.49 -25.30 -13.40
C SER A 113 21.66 -24.07 -13.06
N SER A 114 21.06 -24.06 -11.87
CA SER A 114 20.45 -22.84 -11.34
C SER A 114 21.54 -21.80 -11.01
N PRO A 115 21.17 -20.51 -10.94
CA PRO A 115 22.02 -19.47 -10.38
C PRO A 115 22.52 -19.84 -8.98
N SER A 116 23.67 -19.31 -8.59
CA SER A 116 24.22 -19.50 -7.24
C SER A 116 23.41 -18.72 -6.19
N ILE A 117 23.45 -19.18 -4.94
CA ILE A 117 22.80 -18.43 -3.83
C ILE A 117 23.51 -17.09 -3.60
N GLU A 118 24.83 -17.05 -3.76
CA GLU A 118 25.65 -15.83 -3.57
C GLU A 118 25.26 -14.72 -4.55
N SER A 119 24.87 -15.08 -5.79
CA SER A 119 24.39 -14.11 -6.78
C SER A 119 23.05 -13.46 -6.43
N GLY A 120 22.31 -13.96 -5.43
CA GLY A 120 21.04 -13.38 -4.99
C GLY A 120 21.17 -12.33 -3.88
N LEU A 121 22.38 -12.04 -3.40
CA LEU A 121 22.61 -11.08 -2.31
C LEU A 121 23.02 -9.69 -2.79
N VAL A 122 23.62 -9.61 -3.98
CA VAL A 122 24.15 -8.37 -4.54
C VAL A 122 23.72 -8.26 -5.98
N PHE A 123 23.01 -7.17 -6.28
CA PHE A 123 22.52 -6.86 -7.62
C PHE A 123 23.21 -5.62 -8.15
N GLU A 124 23.46 -5.61 -9.46
CA GLU A 124 23.99 -4.44 -10.13
C GLU A 124 22.95 -3.31 -10.10
N HIS A 125 23.42 -2.10 -9.81
CA HIS A 125 22.57 -0.91 -9.74
C HIS A 125 22.77 -0.08 -11.01
N ASN A 126 21.68 0.48 -11.54
CA ASN A 126 21.72 1.28 -12.77
C ASN A 126 22.36 2.67 -12.60
N GLY A 127 22.46 3.17 -11.37
CA GLY A 127 23.09 4.46 -11.05
C GLY A 127 22.34 5.68 -11.59
N ILE A 128 21.05 5.56 -11.91
CA ILE A 128 20.23 6.69 -12.40
C ILE A 128 19.95 7.68 -11.27
N ASP A 129 19.62 7.15 -10.10
CA ASP A 129 19.37 7.93 -8.88
C ASP A 129 20.62 8.06 -8.00
N ASP A 130 20.58 9.03 -7.07
CA ASP A 130 21.63 9.22 -6.07
C ASP A 130 21.76 7.95 -5.19
N PRO A 131 22.97 7.36 -5.06
CA PRO A 131 23.19 6.14 -4.28
C PRO A 131 22.89 6.28 -2.78
N SER A 132 22.71 7.51 -2.28
CA SER A 132 22.30 7.76 -0.89
C SER A 132 20.80 7.56 -0.65
N LYS A 133 19.98 7.50 -1.71
CA LYS A 133 18.55 7.26 -1.57
C LYS A 133 18.31 5.80 -1.17
N PRO A 134 17.56 5.52 -0.09
CA PRO A 134 17.23 4.16 0.27
C PRO A 134 16.26 3.57 -0.77
N TRP A 135 16.31 2.25 -0.92
CA TRP A 135 15.26 1.47 -1.57
C TRP A 135 14.78 0.40 -0.58
N PRO A 136 13.47 0.18 -0.40
CA PRO A 136 12.35 0.87 -1.05
C PRO A 136 12.24 2.36 -0.68
N PRO A 137 11.54 3.18 -1.50
CA PRO A 137 11.30 4.58 -1.18
C PRO A 137 10.62 4.72 0.19
N PRO A 138 10.98 5.74 1.00
CA PRO A 138 10.41 5.89 2.33
C PRO A 138 8.95 6.33 2.24
N ASP A 139 8.05 5.42 2.62
CA ASP A 139 6.63 5.69 2.63
C ASP A 139 6.19 6.37 3.93
N PRO A 140 5.67 7.61 3.87
CA PRO A 140 5.22 8.35 5.06
C PRO A 140 4.06 7.65 5.78
N ASP A 141 3.29 6.84 5.05
CA ASP A 141 2.16 6.08 5.59
C ASP A 141 2.60 4.78 6.30
N ARG A 142 3.82 4.30 6.04
CA ARG A 142 4.43 3.14 6.73
C ARG A 142 5.39 3.54 7.85
N MET A 143 5.65 4.84 8.01
CA MET A 143 6.52 5.30 9.09
C MET A 143 5.90 4.91 10.43
N MET A 144 6.69 4.25 11.28
CA MET A 144 6.30 4.04 12.66
C MET A 144 6.02 5.40 13.29
N ARG A 145 4.85 5.53 13.91
CA ARG A 145 4.57 6.69 14.73
C ARG A 145 5.54 6.71 15.90
N ALA A 146 6.10 7.88 16.24
CA ALA A 146 6.99 7.98 17.37
C ALA A 146 6.29 7.43 18.61
N VAL A 147 6.97 6.50 19.29
CA VAL A 147 6.54 5.98 20.58
C VAL A 147 6.25 7.18 21.49
N ARG A 148 4.98 7.33 21.86
CA ARG A 148 4.54 8.43 22.72
C ARG A 148 5.37 8.39 23.99
N ARG A 149 6.22 9.40 24.22
CA ARG A 149 7.16 9.43 25.36
C ARG A 149 6.42 9.15 26.67
N PRO A 150 6.84 8.18 27.50
CA PRO A 150 6.12 7.83 28.71
C PRO A 150 5.84 9.09 29.54
N ALA A 151 4.63 9.21 30.09
CA ALA A 151 4.22 10.39 30.87
C ALA A 151 5.17 10.68 32.03
N ASN A 152 5.93 9.67 32.46
CA ASN A 152 6.84 9.73 33.58
C ASN A 152 8.26 9.58 33.04
N GLY A 153 9.11 10.59 33.28
CA GLY A 153 10.49 10.63 32.82
C GLY A 153 11.34 9.41 33.22
N THR A 154 12.47 9.25 32.52
CA THR A 154 13.58 8.29 32.69
C THR A 154 13.38 7.18 33.74
N GLY A 155 12.43 6.27 33.53
CA GLY A 155 12.41 4.90 34.08
C GLY A 155 12.62 4.71 35.60
N PHE A 156 12.47 5.73 36.44
CA PHE A 156 12.79 5.60 37.86
C PHE A 156 11.62 4.99 38.65
N THR A 157 11.95 4.28 39.74
CA THR A 157 11.03 3.49 40.57
C THR A 157 9.81 4.29 40.98
N GLN A 158 8.66 3.94 40.41
CA GLN A 158 7.39 4.56 40.73
C GLN A 158 6.85 4.01 42.06
N PRO A 159 6.11 4.81 42.85
CA PRO A 159 5.49 4.33 44.08
C PRO A 159 4.52 3.18 43.78
N MET A 160 4.57 2.09 44.54
CA MET A 160 3.75 0.88 44.33
C MET A 160 2.32 0.99 44.92
N ALA A 161 1.91 2.18 45.35
CA ALA A 161 0.58 2.39 45.89
C ALA A 161 -0.51 2.11 44.84
N VAL A 162 -1.61 1.47 45.26
CA VAL A 162 -2.71 1.09 44.35
C VAL A 162 -3.33 2.31 43.66
N ASP A 163 -3.45 3.43 44.39
CA ASP A 163 -4.04 4.66 43.85
C ASP A 163 -3.10 5.34 42.84
N SER A 164 -1.79 5.33 43.09
CA SER A 164 -0.81 5.86 42.12
C SER A 164 -0.74 4.98 40.88
N PHE A 165 -0.96 3.66 41.00
CA PHE A 165 -1.05 2.75 39.87
C PHE A 165 -2.31 3.01 39.04
N ARG A 166 -3.49 3.16 39.67
CA ARG A 166 -4.74 3.49 38.97
C ARG A 166 -4.67 4.84 38.26
N ALA A 167 -4.09 5.85 38.90
CA ALA A 167 -3.90 7.16 38.28
C ALA A 167 -3.00 7.07 37.03
N ARG A 168 -1.94 6.26 37.08
CA ARG A 168 -1.09 5.98 35.91
C ARG A 168 -1.84 5.22 34.83
N GLN A 169 -2.60 4.19 35.21
CA GLN A 169 -3.41 3.42 34.27
C GLN A 169 -4.44 4.30 33.55
N ALA A 170 -5.07 5.24 34.27
CA ALA A 170 -6.02 6.20 33.70
C ALA A 170 -5.32 7.21 32.78
N ALA A 171 -4.15 7.73 33.18
CA ALA A 171 -3.36 8.64 32.34
C ALA A 171 -2.80 7.95 31.08
N ASP A 172 -2.48 6.66 31.17
CA ASP A 172 -2.07 5.84 30.03
C ASP A 172 -3.27 5.56 29.10
N LEU A 173 -4.44 5.22 29.65
CA LEU A 173 -5.68 5.06 28.87
C LEU A 173 -6.05 6.34 28.10
N ALA A 174 -6.09 7.48 28.79
CA ALA A 174 -6.46 8.78 28.21
C ALA A 174 -5.47 9.27 27.15
N ARG A 175 -4.27 8.68 27.08
CA ARG A 175 -3.34 8.95 26.00
C ARG A 175 -3.73 8.21 24.73
N PHE A 176 -4.14 6.95 24.85
CA PHE A 176 -4.50 6.11 23.70
C PHE A 176 -5.91 6.39 23.16
N GLU A 177 -6.80 6.98 23.98
CA GLU A 177 -8.10 7.47 23.51
C GLU A 177 -7.94 8.68 22.58
N ASP A 178 -8.38 8.54 21.32
CA ASP A 178 -8.49 9.66 20.38
C ASP A 178 -9.77 10.48 20.64
N VAL A 179 -9.97 11.58 19.89
CA VAL A 179 -11.17 12.45 20.00
C VAL A 179 -12.49 11.67 19.87
N ASP A 180 -12.46 10.58 19.10
CA ASP A 180 -13.60 9.69 18.84
C ASP A 180 -13.74 8.52 19.83
N GLY A 181 -12.84 8.43 20.83
CA GLY A 181 -12.84 7.38 21.85
C GLY A 181 -12.28 6.03 21.39
N ASP A 182 -11.74 5.93 20.17
CA ASP A 182 -11.05 4.75 19.68
C ASP A 182 -9.61 4.69 20.19
N TYR A 183 -9.17 3.49 20.57
CA TYR A 183 -7.81 3.24 21.08
C TYR A 183 -6.79 3.02 19.96
N VAL A 184 -7.26 2.73 18.74
CA VAL A 184 -6.43 2.67 17.54
C VAL A 184 -6.47 4.05 16.90
N VAL A 185 -5.37 4.80 17.03
CA VAL A 185 -5.30 6.10 16.39
C VAL A 185 -5.03 5.91 14.89
N ARG A 186 -6.12 5.72 14.15
CA ARG A 186 -6.12 5.66 12.69
C ARG A 186 -5.76 7.04 12.15
N ARG A 187 -4.97 7.09 11.09
CA ARG A 187 -4.71 8.35 10.41
C ARG A 187 -5.98 8.72 9.63
N ARG A 188 -6.47 9.96 9.78
CA ARG A 188 -7.64 10.44 9.02
C ARG A 188 -7.39 10.29 7.51
N PRO A 189 -8.37 9.86 6.70
CA PRO A 189 -8.24 9.75 5.25
C PRO A 189 -7.68 11.02 4.57
N PHE A 190 -7.06 10.85 3.40
CA PHE A 190 -6.43 11.94 2.67
C PHE A 190 -7.40 13.09 2.35
N HIS A 191 -8.63 12.80 1.92
CA HIS A 191 -9.60 13.83 1.55
C HIS A 191 -10.03 14.68 2.75
N GLU A 192 -10.29 14.06 3.91
CA GLU A 192 -10.60 14.82 5.15
C GLU A 192 -9.45 15.76 5.53
N ARG A 193 -8.19 15.31 5.40
CA ARG A 193 -7.02 16.17 5.68
C ARG A 193 -6.86 17.28 4.65
N LEU A 194 -7.20 17.01 3.39
CA LEU A 194 -7.15 17.99 2.31
C LEU A 194 -8.23 19.07 2.54
N GLU A 195 -9.45 18.66 2.88
CA GLU A 195 -10.57 19.54 3.24
C GLU A 195 -10.23 20.38 4.46
N GLU A 196 -9.76 19.78 5.57
CA GLU A 196 -9.35 20.53 6.77
C GLU A 196 -8.27 21.57 6.45
N ARG A 197 -7.33 21.24 5.55
CA ARG A 197 -6.29 22.18 5.12
C ARG A 197 -6.84 23.27 4.21
N GLN A 198 -7.79 22.95 3.33
CA GLN A 198 -8.46 23.91 2.48
C GLN A 198 -9.30 24.88 3.31
N ASP A 199 -10.05 24.37 4.29
CA ASP A 199 -10.86 25.16 5.22
C ASP A 199 -9.99 26.07 6.09
N ARG A 200 -8.88 25.57 6.66
CA ARG A 200 -7.89 26.43 7.33
C ARG A 200 -7.28 27.49 6.41
N GLY A 201 -7.14 27.17 5.12
CA GLY A 201 -6.68 28.12 4.11
C GLY A 201 -7.73 29.19 3.82
N ARG A 202 -9.02 28.79 3.81
CA ARG A 202 -10.19 29.66 3.63
C ARG A 202 -10.36 30.62 4.80
N ASP A 203 -10.33 30.11 6.04
CA ASP A 203 -10.43 30.92 7.26
C ASP A 203 -9.35 32.01 7.33
N ARG A 204 -8.13 31.73 6.85
CA ARG A 204 -7.05 32.74 6.76
C ARG A 204 -7.28 33.83 5.73
N ILE A 205 -8.09 33.58 4.69
CA ILE A 205 -8.43 34.58 3.68
C ILE A 205 -9.49 35.53 4.25
N TYR A 206 -10.42 35.03 5.07
CA TYR A 206 -11.43 35.85 5.72
C TYR A 206 -10.91 36.71 6.89
N GLU A 207 -9.79 36.34 7.55
CA GLU A 207 -9.20 37.13 8.65
C GLU A 207 -8.34 38.34 8.18
N LEU A 208 -8.09 38.54 6.88
CA LEU A 208 -7.22 39.60 6.36
C LEU A 208 -7.94 40.77 5.65
N GLU A 209 -9.27 40.76 5.59
CA GLU A 209 -10.05 41.83 4.96
C GLU A 209 -10.89 42.57 6.02
N ASP A 210 -10.26 43.44 6.81
CA ASP A 210 -11.01 44.45 7.57
C ASP A 210 -10.36 45.85 7.55
N ASP A 211 -9.31 46.08 6.75
CA ASP A 211 -8.71 47.42 6.56
C ASP A 211 -8.00 47.54 5.20
N ALA A 212 -8.76 47.71 4.10
CA ALA A 212 -8.43 48.61 2.97
C ALA A 212 -9.43 48.47 1.81
N ASP A 213 -9.79 49.64 1.27
CA ASP A 213 -10.65 49.87 0.11
C ASP A 213 -10.30 49.09 -1.18
N GLU A 214 -11.34 48.87 -1.99
CA GLU A 214 -11.41 48.67 -3.45
C GLU A 214 -11.45 47.27 -4.12
N THR A 215 -12.54 47.12 -4.91
CA THR A 215 -12.83 46.24 -6.06
C THR A 215 -13.48 44.87 -5.83
N LEU A 216 -14.81 44.91 -5.79
CA LEU A 216 -15.75 43.84 -6.15
C LEU A 216 -15.39 43.19 -7.48
N ILE A 217 -15.02 41.91 -7.44
CA ILE A 217 -15.29 40.95 -8.52
C ILE A 217 -16.26 39.93 -7.94
N VAL A 218 -17.53 40.09 -8.34
CA VAL A 218 -18.61 39.14 -8.08
C VAL A 218 -18.28 37.85 -8.83
N ALA A 219 -17.99 36.77 -8.10
CA ALA A 219 -18.13 35.42 -8.61
C ALA A 219 -19.42 34.87 -8.03
N GLU A 220 -20.37 34.60 -8.92
CA GLU A 220 -21.74 34.21 -8.63
C GLU A 220 -21.80 32.96 -7.75
N ASP A 221 -22.59 33.02 -6.69
CA ASP A 221 -22.95 31.90 -5.82
C ASP A 221 -23.74 30.86 -6.62
N GLU A 222 -23.11 29.73 -6.95
CA GLU A 222 -23.84 28.49 -7.20
C GLU A 222 -24.16 27.86 -5.83
N GLU A 223 -25.42 28.03 -5.40
CA GLU A 223 -26.03 27.28 -4.30
C GLU A 223 -25.82 25.78 -4.56
N LYS A 224 -24.85 25.16 -3.89
CA LYS A 224 -24.73 23.70 -3.84
C LYS A 224 -25.77 23.19 -2.86
N GLU A 225 -26.79 22.52 -3.39
CA GLU A 225 -27.67 21.65 -2.61
C GLU A 225 -26.80 20.70 -1.77
N GLU A 226 -26.90 20.85 -0.45
CA GLU A 226 -26.37 19.89 0.51
C GLU A 226 -27.21 18.61 0.38
N ASP A 227 -26.76 17.70 -0.49
CA ASP A 227 -27.21 16.31 -0.40
C ASP A 227 -26.76 15.77 0.96
N GLU A 228 -27.70 15.67 1.92
CA GLU A 228 -27.56 14.90 3.16
C GLU A 228 -27.29 13.43 2.82
N VAL A 229 -26.05 13.12 2.44
CA VAL A 229 -25.57 11.75 2.33
C VAL A 229 -25.21 11.28 3.73
N ASP A 230 -26.01 10.35 4.24
CA ASP A 230 -25.84 9.68 5.54
C ASP A 230 -24.35 9.42 5.87
N PRO A 231 -23.79 10.08 6.92
CA PRO A 231 -22.38 9.94 7.31
C PRO A 231 -21.97 8.50 7.64
N HIS A 232 -22.93 7.62 7.91
CA HIS A 232 -22.67 6.23 8.26
C HIS A 232 -22.43 5.33 7.04
N MET A 233 -22.73 5.76 5.82
CA MET A 233 -22.62 4.92 4.63
C MET A 233 -21.25 4.99 3.93
N ARG A 234 -20.36 5.90 4.37
CA ARG A 234 -19.00 6.08 3.80
C ARG A 234 -17.86 5.51 4.65
N ARG A 235 -18.16 4.84 5.76
CA ARG A 235 -17.19 4.01 6.48
C ARG A 235 -17.03 2.66 5.76
N SER A 236 -16.41 2.69 4.59
CA SER A 236 -15.59 1.55 4.19
C SER A 236 -14.50 1.45 5.25
N ASP A 237 -14.45 0.33 5.99
CA ASP A 237 -13.50 0.12 7.10
C ASP A 237 -12.04 0.14 6.64
N ALA A 238 -11.80 0.05 5.32
CA ALA A 238 -10.55 0.43 4.67
C ALA A 238 -10.62 1.91 4.29
N GLY A 239 -9.89 2.75 5.04
CA GLY A 239 -9.70 4.16 4.69
C GLY A 239 -9.12 4.30 3.28
N GLU A 240 -9.37 5.43 2.63
CA GLU A 240 -8.96 5.72 1.24
C GLU A 240 -7.44 5.68 0.97
N GLU A 241 -6.64 5.36 1.99
CA GLU A 241 -5.18 5.20 1.98
C GLU A 241 -4.73 3.75 1.77
N GLY A 242 -5.68 2.82 1.61
CA GLY A 242 -5.43 1.45 1.17
C GLY A 242 -4.71 1.40 -0.17
N TRP A 243 -3.89 0.36 -0.39
CA TRP A 243 -3.21 0.21 -1.67
C TRP A 243 -4.26 0.04 -2.75
N ARG A 244 -4.07 0.72 -3.88
CA ARG A 244 -4.90 0.53 -5.08
C ARG A 244 -4.02 0.30 -6.28
N ASN A 245 -4.40 -0.68 -7.09
CA ASN A 245 -3.77 -0.89 -8.39
C ASN A 245 -4.15 0.25 -9.37
N LYS A 246 -3.53 0.27 -10.56
CA LYS A 246 -3.84 1.24 -11.63
C LYS A 246 -5.29 1.16 -12.13
N GLU A 247 -5.97 0.05 -11.85
CA GLU A 247 -7.36 -0.23 -12.22
C GLU A 247 -8.35 0.20 -11.13
N GLY A 248 -7.86 0.66 -9.97
CA GLY A 248 -8.65 1.20 -8.86
C GLY A 248 -9.08 0.16 -7.82
N GLU A 249 -8.72 -1.11 -7.98
CA GLU A 249 -9.00 -2.20 -7.04
C GLU A 249 -8.04 -2.16 -5.85
N SER A 250 -8.54 -2.52 -4.68
CA SER A 250 -7.84 -2.58 -3.40
C SER A 250 -7.48 -4.01 -3.00
N LEU A 251 -6.56 -4.22 -2.05
CA LEU A 251 -6.27 -5.58 -1.52
C LEU A 251 -7.53 -6.22 -0.90
N ALA A 252 -8.44 -5.41 -0.36
CA ALA A 252 -9.71 -5.87 0.18
C ALA A 252 -10.59 -6.55 -0.88
N ASP A 253 -10.50 -6.14 -2.14
CA ASP A 253 -11.23 -6.75 -3.26
C ASP A 253 -10.72 -8.17 -3.57
N PHE A 254 -9.47 -8.47 -3.20
CA PHE A 254 -8.87 -9.81 -3.27
C PHE A 254 -9.05 -10.62 -1.96
N GLY A 255 -9.84 -10.09 -1.00
CA GLY A 255 -10.08 -10.72 0.29
C GLY A 255 -8.88 -10.67 1.24
N VAL A 256 -7.91 -9.80 0.97
CA VAL A 256 -6.77 -9.54 1.85
C VAL A 256 -7.12 -8.37 2.75
N ASP A 257 -7.15 -8.61 4.05
CA ASP A 257 -7.47 -7.58 5.03
C ASP A 257 -6.28 -6.63 5.21
N GLU A 258 -6.37 -5.43 4.64
CA GLU A 258 -5.36 -4.37 4.80
C GLU A 258 -5.29 -3.83 6.24
N VAL A 259 -6.29 -4.11 7.08
CA VAL A 259 -6.38 -3.58 8.45
C VAL A 259 -5.28 -4.16 9.35
N ALA A 260 -4.84 -5.39 9.08
CA ALA A 260 -3.82 -6.07 9.89
C ALA A 260 -2.40 -5.51 9.72
N ASP A 261 -2.08 -4.94 8.54
CA ASP A 261 -0.72 -4.50 8.21
C ASP A 261 -0.48 -2.99 8.46
N PHE A 262 -1.54 -2.19 8.62
CA PHE A 262 -1.42 -0.72 8.66
C PHE A 262 -1.47 -0.10 10.06
N TYR A 263 -1.89 -0.83 11.10
CA TYR A 263 -1.97 -0.29 12.45
C TYR A 263 -1.49 -1.27 13.53
N ASP A 264 -0.76 -0.72 14.50
CA ASP A 264 -0.26 -1.41 15.68
C ASP A 264 -1.41 -2.00 16.53
N GLU A 265 -1.96 -3.15 16.16
CA GLU A 265 -2.68 -4.00 17.11
C GLU A 265 -1.78 -4.37 18.31
N ASP A 266 -0.46 -4.33 18.11
CA ASP A 266 0.57 -4.64 19.10
C ASP A 266 0.72 -3.58 20.21
N ASN A 267 0.23 -2.35 20.02
CA ASN A 267 0.33 -1.26 21.00
C ASN A 267 -0.98 -0.99 21.76
N VAL A 268 -1.93 -1.93 21.73
CA VAL A 268 -3.17 -1.82 22.48
C VAL A 268 -2.94 -2.13 23.96
N PRO A 269 -3.34 -1.27 24.91
CA PRO A 269 -3.16 -1.53 26.34
C PRO A 269 -3.82 -2.85 26.77
N LEU A 270 -3.13 -3.65 27.59
CA LEU A 270 -3.62 -4.94 28.10
C LEU A 270 -5.02 -4.84 28.74
N ALA A 271 -5.34 -3.71 29.35
CA ALA A 271 -6.65 -3.45 29.96
C ALA A 271 -7.79 -3.48 28.93
N GLU A 272 -7.55 -2.99 27.71
CA GLU A 272 -8.53 -3.01 26.63
C GLU A 272 -8.64 -4.40 26.00
N LEU A 273 -7.52 -5.10 25.80
CA LEU A 273 -7.52 -6.52 25.39
C LEU A 273 -8.35 -7.36 26.37
N MET A 274 -8.24 -7.07 27.67
CA MET A 274 -9.07 -7.70 28.70
C MET A 274 -10.56 -7.30 28.61
N LYS A 275 -10.89 -6.07 28.22
CA LYS A 275 -12.28 -5.65 27.98
C LYS A 275 -12.86 -6.36 26.75
N ARG A 276 -12.16 -6.32 25.61
CA ARG A 276 -12.54 -6.99 24.35
C ARG A 276 -12.77 -8.49 24.55
N ARG A 277 -11.88 -9.16 25.30
CA ARG A 277 -12.05 -10.58 25.66
C ARG A 277 -13.30 -10.83 26.52
N LYS A 278 -13.66 -9.91 27.41
CA LYS A 278 -14.87 -10.03 28.25
C LYS A 278 -16.16 -9.78 27.48
N THR A 279 -16.14 -8.95 26.45
CA THR A 279 -17.31 -8.67 25.61
C THR A 279 -17.53 -9.72 24.52
N ALA A 280 -16.48 -10.46 24.15
CA ALA A 280 -16.53 -11.54 23.16
C ALA A 280 -16.84 -12.94 23.75
N SER A 281 -16.93 -13.07 25.09
CA SER A 281 -17.44 -14.27 25.80
C SER A 281 -18.87 -14.06 26.27
#